data_AF-A0A3R6S5T6-F1
#
_entry.id   AF-A0A3R6S5T6-F1
#
_cell.length_a   1.000
_cell.length_b   1.000
_cell.length_c   1.000
_cell.angle_alpha   90.00
_cell.angle_beta   90.00
_cell.angle_gamma   90.00
#
_symmetry.space_group_name_H-M   'P 1'
#
loop_
_entity.id
_entity.type
_entity.pdbx_description
1 polymer ?
#
loop_
_entity_poly.entity_id
_entity_poly.type
_entity_poly.pdbx_seq_one_letter_code
_entity_poly.pdbx_strand_id
1 'polypeptide(L)'
;MNFIVACHVLQYYDNELAWWFNCGVQIFICISGFLYGQRRIDNGYSFIKRRFIKILSGYYVCLLIDVVLLYIFSDQVVDIKDIILMVFCKGTIAGLGHLWFVGTILFCYLLTPILSQVYEFQNRKNFKIEFFSFCVCLCIVVQIHLPQFNPIWILCYICGYSIGKLKLKDEKWLYKASLLFVPTSIIFNIVKIYMKYILKITLKNDALNSLYARYGNYVIYYWEFHCF
;
A
#
# COMPACT_ATOMS: atom_id res chain seq x y z
N MET A 1 15.56 2.45 -9.71
CA MET A 1 15.38 2.43 -11.18
C MET A 1 15.29 1.01 -11.73
N ASN A 2 16.19 0.10 -11.35
CA ASN A 2 16.23 -1.28 -11.87
C ASN A 2 14.94 -2.11 -11.63
N PHE A 3 14.26 -1.93 -10.49
CA PHE A 3 13.01 -2.65 -10.17
C PHE A 3 11.83 -2.27 -11.08
N ILE A 4 11.69 -0.98 -11.43
CA ILE A 4 10.61 -0.52 -12.31
C ILE A 4 10.82 -1.05 -13.73
N VAL A 5 12.06 -1.05 -14.21
CA VAL A 5 12.41 -1.60 -15.52
C VAL A 5 12.16 -3.12 -15.56
N ALA A 6 12.59 -3.86 -14.52
CA ALA A 6 12.32 -5.30 -14.42
C ALA A 6 10.82 -5.62 -14.37
N CYS A 7 10.03 -4.82 -13.64
CA CYS A 7 8.57 -4.95 -13.59
C CYS A 7 7.95 -4.81 -14.99
N HIS A 8 8.30 -3.76 -15.74
CA HIS A 8 7.71 -3.54 -17.06
C HIS A 8 8.16 -4.57 -18.10
N VAL A 9 9.43 -5.02 -18.05
CA VAL A 9 9.91 -6.11 -18.90
C VAL A 9 9.16 -7.41 -18.59
N LEU A 10 8.97 -7.75 -17.32
CA LEU A 10 8.23 -8.97 -16.93
C LEU A 10 6.72 -8.86 -17.21
N GLN A 11 6.13 -7.66 -17.12
CA GLN A 11 4.75 -7.41 -17.56
C GLN A 11 4.59 -7.65 -19.06
N TYR A 12 5.57 -7.25 -19.86
CA TYR A 12 5.57 -7.51 -21.31
C TYR A 12 5.58 -9.02 -21.62
N TYR A 13 6.25 -9.82 -20.80
CA TYR A 13 6.27 -11.29 -20.92
C TYR A 13 5.10 -11.99 -20.21
N ASP A 14 4.08 -11.26 -19.75
CA ASP A 14 2.94 -11.77 -18.95
C ASP A 14 3.36 -12.66 -17.76
N ASN A 15 4.51 -12.32 -17.16
CA ASN A 15 5.08 -13.08 -16.06
C ASN A 15 4.59 -12.51 -14.72
N GLU A 16 4.01 -13.36 -13.86
CA GLU A 16 3.51 -12.94 -12.55
C GLU A 16 4.58 -12.38 -11.61
N LEU A 17 5.87 -12.65 -11.87
CA LEU A 17 6.99 -12.05 -11.15
C LEU A 17 7.07 -10.53 -11.34
N ALA A 18 6.43 -9.97 -12.36
CA ALA A 18 6.38 -8.52 -12.54
C ALA A 18 5.77 -7.80 -11.34
N TRP A 19 4.75 -8.41 -10.71
CA TRP A 19 4.08 -7.87 -9.53
C TRP A 19 4.97 -7.87 -8.28
N TRP A 20 6.04 -8.66 -8.27
CA TRP A 20 7.06 -8.61 -7.21
C TRP A 20 7.95 -7.37 -7.35
N PHE A 21 8.27 -6.96 -8.57
CA PHE A 21 9.07 -5.76 -8.79
C PHE A 21 8.24 -4.46 -8.72
N ASN A 22 6.91 -4.57 -8.66
CA ASN A 22 5.96 -3.47 -8.47
C ASN A 22 5.71 -3.13 -6.99
N CYS A 23 6.80 -2.87 -6.23
CA CYS A 23 6.73 -2.53 -4.80
C CYS A 23 6.87 -1.04 -4.49
N GLY A 24 7.02 -0.18 -5.51
CA GLY A 24 7.31 1.25 -5.32
C GLY A 24 6.27 2.00 -4.46
N VAL A 25 4.98 1.71 -4.65
CA VAL A 25 3.90 2.34 -3.89
C VAL A 25 3.92 1.90 -2.42
N GLN A 26 4.22 0.63 -2.17
CA GLN A 26 4.29 -0.01 -0.86
C GLN A 26 5.42 0.62 -0.04
N ILE A 27 6.60 0.77 -0.65
CA ILE A 27 7.75 1.45 -0.05
C ILE A 27 7.40 2.90 0.28
N PHE A 28 6.82 3.63 -0.69
CA PHE A 28 6.44 5.03 -0.51
C PHE A 28 5.47 5.22 0.66
N ILE A 29 4.44 4.39 0.75
CA ILE A 29 3.45 4.43 1.83
C ILE A 29 4.10 4.07 3.18
N CYS A 30 4.99 3.09 3.22
CA CYS A 30 5.70 2.69 4.43
C CYS A 30 6.63 3.81 4.96
N ILE A 31 7.46 4.40 4.08
CA ILE A 31 8.35 5.53 4.43
C ILE A 31 7.52 6.71 4.93
N SER A 32 6.39 6.99 4.27
CA SER A 32 5.46 8.03 4.71
C SER A 32 4.98 7.76 6.14
N GLY A 33 4.53 6.54 6.45
CA GLY A 33 4.16 6.13 7.80
C GLY A 33 5.29 6.34 8.81
N PHE A 34 6.49 5.88 8.48
CA PHE A 34 7.69 6.01 9.32
C PHE A 34 8.02 7.47 9.68
N LEU A 35 8.02 8.37 8.68
CA LEU A 35 8.29 9.78 8.89
C LEU A 35 7.26 10.47 9.78
N TYR A 36 5.99 10.03 9.73
CA TYR A 36 4.95 10.58 10.61
C TYR A 36 4.96 9.95 12.00
N GLY A 37 5.37 8.69 12.14
CA GLY A 37 5.56 8.04 13.45
C GLY A 37 6.56 8.77 14.34
N GLN A 38 7.55 9.44 13.74
CA GLN A 38 8.56 10.23 14.46
C GLN A 38 8.08 11.61 14.89
N ARG A 39 6.99 12.12 14.32
CA ARG A 39 6.47 13.47 14.60
C ARG A 39 5.42 13.42 15.70
N ARG A 40 5.37 14.45 16.54
CA ARG A 40 4.22 14.69 17.41
C ARG A 40 3.13 15.37 16.61
N ILE A 41 1.89 14.89 16.75
CA ILE A 41 0.72 15.42 16.09
C ILE A 41 -0.18 16.00 17.17
N ASP A 42 -0.05 17.31 17.40
CA ASP A 42 -0.80 17.97 18.48
C ASP A 42 -2.25 18.24 18.03
N ASN A 43 -2.45 18.75 16.81
CA ASN A 43 -3.77 19.09 16.26
C ASN A 43 -4.11 18.25 15.02
N GLY A 44 -4.83 17.12 15.24
CA GLY A 44 -5.20 16.17 14.19
C GLY A 44 -5.95 16.79 12.99
N TYR A 45 -6.93 17.66 13.24
CA TYR A 45 -7.68 18.33 12.16
C TYR A 45 -6.78 19.23 11.30
N SER A 46 -5.95 20.06 11.95
CA SER A 46 -5.04 20.96 11.24
C SER A 46 -3.99 20.21 10.41
N PHE A 47 -3.56 19.05 10.92
CA PHE A 47 -2.65 18.15 10.24
C PHE A 47 -3.30 17.61 8.97
N ILE A 48 -4.50 17.04 9.07
CA ILE A 48 -5.25 16.50 7.93
C ILE A 48 -5.46 17.60 6.88
N LYS A 49 -6.00 18.76 7.27
CA LYS A 49 -6.29 19.86 6.34
C LYS A 49 -5.05 20.30 5.55
N ARG A 50 -3.91 20.54 6.23
CA ARG A 50 -2.68 20.97 5.57
C ARG A 50 -2.15 19.93 4.58
N ARG A 51 -2.27 18.64 4.92
CA ARG A 51 -1.79 17.54 4.05
C ARG A 51 -2.71 17.28 2.88
N PHE A 52 -4.01 17.30 3.11
CA PHE A 52 -5.02 17.17 2.06
C PHE A 52 -4.85 18.28 1.04
N ILE A 53 -4.81 19.55 1.45
CA ILE A 53 -4.63 20.67 0.51
C ILE A 53 -3.36 20.50 -0.32
N LYS A 54 -2.22 20.15 0.32
CA LYS A 54 -0.95 19.99 -0.39
C LYS A 54 -0.95 18.84 -1.41
N ILE A 55 -1.58 17.71 -1.09
CA ILE A 55 -1.64 16.55 -1.99
C ILE A 55 -2.69 16.76 -3.06
N LEU A 56 -3.90 17.17 -2.69
CA LEU A 56 -5.00 17.39 -3.64
C LEU A 56 -4.66 18.51 -4.63
N SER A 57 -3.94 19.56 -4.21
CA SER A 57 -3.54 20.61 -5.14
C SER A 57 -2.64 20.07 -6.27
N GLY A 58 -1.63 19.27 -5.93
CA GLY A 58 -0.75 18.65 -6.93
C GLY A 58 -1.51 17.61 -7.77
N TYR A 59 -2.36 16.82 -7.13
CA TYR A 59 -3.20 15.83 -7.78
C TYR A 59 -4.12 16.44 -8.85
N TYR A 60 -4.84 17.52 -8.52
CA TYR A 60 -5.76 18.16 -9.46
C TYR A 60 -5.05 18.83 -10.62
N VAL A 61 -3.84 19.37 -10.41
CA VAL A 61 -3.02 19.92 -11.51
C VAL A 61 -2.59 18.80 -12.46
N CYS A 62 -2.08 17.67 -11.93
CA CYS A 62 -1.73 16.52 -12.76
C CYS A 62 -2.94 15.96 -13.49
N LEU A 63 -4.06 15.76 -12.78
CA LEU A 63 -5.30 15.24 -13.36
C LEU A 63 -5.81 16.14 -14.50
N LEU A 64 -5.73 17.47 -14.35
CA LEU A 64 -6.14 18.40 -15.40
C LEU A 64 -5.26 18.26 -16.64
N ILE A 65 -3.94 18.20 -16.47
CA ILE A 65 -3.01 18.01 -17.58
C ILE A 65 -3.29 16.69 -18.29
N ASP A 66 -3.47 15.60 -17.52
CA ASP A 66 -3.70 14.27 -18.07
C ASP A 66 -5.03 14.16 -18.82
N VAL A 67 -6.10 14.77 -18.30
CA VAL A 67 -7.41 14.81 -18.96
C VAL A 67 -7.33 15.61 -20.27
N VAL A 68 -6.59 16.72 -20.29
CA VAL A 68 -6.36 17.51 -21.52
C VAL A 68 -5.58 16.69 -22.55
N LEU A 69 -4.51 16.01 -22.14
CA LEU A 69 -3.73 15.15 -23.03
C LEU A 69 -4.56 13.99 -23.57
N LEU A 70 -5.37 13.33 -22.73
CA LEU A 70 -6.27 12.27 -23.17
C LEU A 70 -7.28 12.76 -24.19
N TYR A 71 -7.86 13.95 -23.98
CA TYR A 71 -8.82 14.54 -24.91
C TYR A 71 -8.19 14.89 -26.28
N ILE A 72 -6.92 15.29 -26.30
CA ILE A 72 -6.21 15.67 -27.53
C ILE A 72 -5.70 14.44 -28.30
N PHE A 73 -5.16 13.43 -27.59
CA PHE A 73 -4.37 12.36 -28.20
C PHE A 73 -5.05 10.97 -28.23
N SER A 74 -6.18 10.79 -27.55
CA SER A 74 -6.86 9.50 -27.45
C SER A 74 -8.27 9.55 -28.05
N ASP A 75 -8.58 8.61 -28.93
CA ASP A 75 -9.95 8.39 -29.45
C ASP A 75 -10.87 7.71 -28.40
N GLN A 76 -10.38 7.47 -27.18
CA GLN A 76 -11.19 6.87 -26.12
C GLN A 76 -12.25 7.86 -25.62
N VAL A 77 -13.51 7.43 -25.68
CA VAL A 77 -14.64 8.17 -25.12
C VAL A 77 -14.50 8.19 -23.59
N VAL A 78 -14.03 9.32 -23.06
CA VAL A 78 -13.96 9.53 -21.61
C VAL A 78 -15.36 9.81 -21.08
N ASP A 79 -15.91 8.89 -20.28
CA ASP A 79 -17.19 9.12 -19.61
C ASP A 79 -17.02 10.16 -18.48
N ILE A 80 -17.94 11.11 -18.41
CA ILE A 80 -17.99 12.13 -17.35
C ILE A 80 -18.08 11.46 -15.97
N LYS A 81 -18.72 10.29 -15.89
CA LYS A 81 -18.77 9.49 -14.66
C LYS A 81 -17.39 9.08 -14.17
N ASP A 82 -16.50 8.68 -15.07
CA ASP A 82 -15.15 8.25 -14.71
C ASP A 82 -14.28 9.44 -14.27
N ILE A 83 -14.46 10.62 -14.89
CA ILE A 83 -13.83 11.87 -14.45
C ILE A 83 -14.28 12.22 -13.04
N ILE A 84 -15.59 12.17 -12.75
CA ILE A 84 -16.13 12.45 -11.42
C ILE A 84 -15.55 11.46 -10.40
N LEU A 85 -15.52 10.17 -10.74
CA LEU A 85 -14.93 9.14 -9.89
C LEU A 85 -13.44 9.39 -9.63
N MET A 86 -12.67 9.84 -10.62
CA MET A 86 -11.27 10.23 -10.42
C MET A 86 -11.12 11.46 -9.51
N VAL A 87 -11.96 12.49 -9.67
CA VAL A 87 -11.94 13.67 -8.78
C VAL A 87 -12.14 13.29 -7.31
N PHE A 88 -12.95 12.25 -7.05
CA PHE A 88 -13.16 11.67 -5.72
C PHE A 88 -12.12 10.60 -5.32
N CYS A 89 -11.05 10.43 -6.08
CA CYS A 89 -10.02 9.40 -5.89
C CYS A 89 -10.58 7.96 -5.85
N LYS A 90 -11.69 7.72 -6.57
CA LYS A 90 -12.49 6.48 -6.55
C LYS A 90 -12.69 5.91 -7.98
N GLY A 91 -11.65 5.88 -8.79
CA GLY A 91 -11.69 5.30 -10.14
C GLY A 91 -10.37 5.42 -10.88
N THR A 92 -10.23 4.64 -11.95
CA THR A 92 -9.08 4.69 -12.87
C THR A 92 -9.57 4.65 -14.30
N ILE A 93 -9.26 5.68 -15.09
CA ILE A 93 -9.43 5.64 -16.55
C ILE A 93 -8.24 4.86 -17.15
N ALA A 94 -8.47 4.11 -18.23
CA ALA A 94 -7.41 3.45 -18.97
C ALA A 94 -6.34 4.47 -19.40
N GLY A 95 -5.06 4.22 -19.07
CA GLY A 95 -3.96 5.18 -19.26
C GLY A 95 -3.63 6.04 -18.03
N LEU A 96 -4.58 6.26 -17.12
CA LEU A 96 -4.39 7.04 -15.89
C LEU A 96 -4.25 6.18 -14.61
N GLY A 97 -3.86 4.92 -14.78
CA GLY A 97 -3.68 4.00 -13.65
C GLY A 97 -2.69 4.52 -12.61
N HIS A 98 -1.62 5.21 -12.99
CA HIS A 98 -0.57 5.62 -12.06
C HIS A 98 -1.04 6.52 -10.87
N LEU A 99 -2.20 7.16 -10.97
CA LEU A 99 -2.78 8.02 -9.94
C LEU A 99 -3.58 7.27 -8.86
N TRP A 100 -3.82 5.97 -9.02
CA TRP A 100 -4.73 5.19 -8.15
C TRP A 100 -4.31 5.20 -6.66
N PHE A 101 -3.01 5.34 -6.36
CA PHE A 101 -2.50 5.25 -4.99
C PHE A 101 -2.78 6.50 -4.14
N VAL A 102 -3.16 7.62 -4.75
CA VAL A 102 -3.39 8.90 -4.07
C VAL A 102 -4.54 8.80 -3.06
N GLY A 103 -5.62 8.09 -3.40
CA GLY A 103 -6.72 7.84 -2.47
C GLY A 103 -6.26 7.04 -1.24
N THR A 104 -5.39 6.04 -1.44
CA THR A 104 -4.86 5.18 -0.37
C THR A 104 -4.01 5.97 0.62
N ILE A 105 -3.11 6.85 0.13
CA ILE A 105 -2.24 7.64 1.00
C ILE A 105 -3.03 8.72 1.78
N LEU A 106 -4.06 9.32 1.16
CA LEU A 106 -4.95 10.25 1.85
C LEU A 106 -5.72 9.55 2.98
N PHE A 107 -6.21 8.33 2.74
CA PHE A 107 -6.83 7.52 3.79
C PHE A 107 -5.84 7.21 4.92
N CYS A 108 -4.60 6.85 4.61
CA CYS A 108 -3.56 6.65 5.61
C CYS A 108 -3.30 7.90 6.47
N TYR A 109 -3.40 9.09 5.88
CA TYR A 109 -3.27 10.37 6.62
C TYR A 109 -4.45 10.70 7.53
N LEU A 110 -5.65 10.19 7.21
CA LEU A 110 -6.79 10.23 8.15
C LEU A 110 -6.57 9.28 9.33
N LEU A 111 -5.87 8.15 9.11
CA LEU A 111 -5.53 7.21 10.17
C LEU A 111 -4.42 7.70 11.09
N THR A 112 -3.51 8.58 10.64
CA THR A 112 -2.38 9.06 11.44
C THR A 112 -2.75 9.63 12.82
N PRO A 113 -3.73 10.55 12.97
CA PRO A 113 -4.11 11.05 14.30
C PRO A 113 -4.71 9.96 15.18
N ILE A 114 -5.49 9.02 14.62
CA ILE A 114 -6.05 7.88 15.36
C ILE A 114 -4.91 7.00 15.87
N LEU A 115 -3.95 6.67 15.01
CA LEU A 115 -2.75 5.91 15.39
C LEU A 115 -1.95 6.64 16.47
N SER A 116 -1.81 7.96 16.39
CA SER A 116 -1.13 8.75 17.43
C SER A 116 -1.79 8.58 18.79
N GLN A 117 -3.12 8.64 18.86
CA GLN A 117 -3.88 8.44 20.10
C GLN A 117 -3.78 7.00 20.62
N VAL A 118 -3.92 6.00 19.74
CA VAL A 118 -3.76 4.58 20.12
C VAL A 118 -2.40 4.34 20.77
N TYR A 119 -1.33 4.91 20.19
CA TYR A 119 0.03 4.78 20.72
C TYR A 119 0.29 5.51 22.04
N GLU A 120 -0.56 6.43 22.50
CA GLU A 120 -0.46 7.00 23.86
C GLU A 120 -0.69 5.92 24.93
N PHE A 121 -1.46 4.88 24.61
CA PHE A 121 -1.75 3.76 25.50
C PHE A 121 -0.73 2.62 25.42
N GLN A 122 0.42 2.82 24.76
CA GLN A 122 1.41 1.76 24.50
C GLN A 122 1.97 1.07 25.75
N ASN A 123 1.97 1.75 26.90
CA ASN A 123 2.50 1.21 28.16
C ASN A 123 1.56 0.20 28.84
N ARG A 124 0.34 -0.01 28.31
CA ARG A 124 -0.58 -1.01 28.83
C ARG A 124 -0.08 -2.42 28.52
N LYS A 125 -0.18 -3.32 29.51
CA LYS A 125 0.28 -4.72 29.40
C LYS A 125 -0.32 -5.47 28.21
N ASN A 126 -1.56 -5.13 27.83
CA ASN A 126 -2.30 -5.78 26.74
C ASN A 126 -2.22 -5.03 25.40
N PHE A 127 -1.48 -3.92 25.32
CA PHE A 127 -1.44 -3.04 24.14
C PHE A 127 -1.11 -3.79 22.85
N LYS A 128 -0.19 -4.75 22.87
CA LYS A 128 0.19 -5.53 21.68
C LYS A 128 -0.98 -6.33 21.11
N ILE A 129 -1.80 -6.93 21.98
CA ILE A 129 -2.97 -7.73 21.58
C ILE A 129 -4.10 -6.80 21.11
N GLU A 130 -4.34 -5.71 21.83
CA GLU A 130 -5.34 -4.69 21.46
C GLU A 130 -5.00 -4.04 20.10
N PHE A 131 -3.73 -3.71 19.87
CA PHE A 131 -3.25 -3.16 18.61
C PHE A 131 -3.34 -4.16 17.46
N PHE A 132 -3.00 -5.43 17.70
CA PHE A 132 -3.18 -6.47 16.70
C PHE A 132 -4.66 -6.67 16.34
N SER A 133 -5.55 -6.70 17.35
CA SER A 133 -7.00 -6.77 17.16
C SER A 133 -7.52 -5.56 16.37
N PHE A 134 -7.05 -4.35 16.68
CA PHE A 134 -7.35 -3.14 15.93
C PHE A 134 -6.93 -3.26 14.45
N CYS A 135 -5.72 -3.73 14.16
CA CYS A 135 -5.25 -3.93 12.79
C CYS A 135 -6.09 -4.98 12.03
N VAL A 136 -6.45 -6.09 12.67
CA VAL A 136 -7.32 -7.13 12.07
C VAL A 136 -8.71 -6.57 11.78
N CYS A 137 -9.31 -5.88 12.75
CA CYS A 137 -10.61 -5.23 12.59
C CYS A 137 -10.58 -4.22 11.44
N LEU A 138 -9.56 -3.37 11.39
CA LEU A 138 -9.37 -2.40 10.32
C LEU A 138 -9.25 -3.06 8.95
N CYS A 139 -8.55 -4.19 8.84
CA CYS A 139 -8.46 -4.93 7.57
C CYS A 139 -9.80 -5.49 7.13
N ILE A 140 -10.59 -6.03 8.05
CA ILE A 140 -11.94 -6.56 7.76
C ILE A 140 -12.86 -5.43 7.32
N VAL A 141 -12.88 -4.32 8.05
CA VAL A 141 -13.70 -3.14 7.73
C VAL A 141 -13.34 -2.59 6.36
N VAL A 142 -12.03 -2.43 6.07
CA VAL A 142 -11.57 -1.97 4.75
C VAL A 142 -11.97 -2.94 3.66
N GLN A 143 -11.80 -4.25 3.88
CA GLN A 143 -12.14 -5.26 2.88
C GLN A 143 -13.64 -5.30 2.54
N ILE A 144 -14.51 -5.08 3.53
CA ILE A 144 -15.97 -5.15 3.38
C ILE A 144 -16.53 -3.82 2.86
N HIS A 145 -16.16 -2.70 3.47
CA HIS A 145 -16.79 -1.41 3.22
C HIS A 145 -16.05 -0.55 2.20
N LEU A 146 -14.76 -0.82 1.97
CA LEU A 146 -13.89 -0.01 1.11
C LEU A 146 -13.07 -0.90 0.17
N PRO A 147 -13.70 -1.71 -0.70
CA PRO A 147 -13.01 -2.67 -1.58
C PRO A 147 -12.01 -2.00 -2.54
N GLN A 148 -12.16 -0.68 -2.75
CA GLN A 148 -11.25 0.17 -3.52
C GLN A 148 -9.85 0.33 -2.89
N PHE A 149 -9.71 0.13 -1.57
CA PHE A 149 -8.42 0.22 -0.89
C PHE A 149 -7.88 -1.17 -0.61
N ASN A 150 -6.60 -1.38 -0.91
CA ASN A 150 -5.93 -2.61 -0.52
C ASN A 150 -5.56 -2.52 0.97
N PRO A 151 -6.10 -3.40 1.84
CA PRO A 151 -5.83 -3.36 3.28
C PRO A 151 -4.34 -3.49 3.60
N ILE A 152 -3.55 -4.05 2.69
CA ILE A 152 -2.12 -4.29 2.92
C ILE A 152 -1.28 -3.05 2.77
N TRP A 153 -1.62 -2.16 1.84
CA TRP A 153 -0.93 -0.88 1.76
C TRP A 153 -1.19 -0.05 3.02
N ILE A 154 -2.40 -0.15 3.57
CA ILE A 154 -2.73 0.50 4.84
C ILE A 154 -1.96 -0.13 5.99
N LEU A 155 -1.83 -1.46 6.03
CA LEU A 155 -0.98 -2.09 7.03
C LEU A 155 0.51 -1.73 6.86
N CYS A 156 1.04 -1.59 5.64
CA CYS A 156 2.40 -1.10 5.40
C CYS A 156 2.60 0.29 6.00
N TYR A 157 1.61 1.18 5.86
CA TYR A 157 1.62 2.49 6.51
C TYR A 157 1.68 2.36 8.04
N ILE A 158 0.81 1.53 8.61
CA ILE A 158 0.74 1.29 10.07
C ILE A 158 2.07 0.73 10.58
N CYS A 159 2.63 -0.29 9.92
CA CYS A 159 3.93 -0.87 10.25
C CYS A 159 5.04 0.19 10.22
N GLY A 160 5.12 0.99 9.15
CA GLY A 160 6.07 2.10 9.06
C GLY A 160 5.90 3.08 10.23
N TYR A 161 4.66 3.49 10.51
CA TYR A 161 4.33 4.38 11.63
C TYR A 161 4.75 3.81 12.98
N SER A 162 4.46 2.53 13.23
CA SER A 162 4.87 1.80 14.44
C SER A 162 6.39 1.79 14.62
N ILE A 163 7.14 1.49 13.56
CA ILE A 163 8.61 1.48 13.58
C ILE A 163 9.15 2.87 13.90
N GLY A 164 8.62 3.91 13.24
CA GLY A 164 9.01 5.30 13.47
C GLY A 164 8.70 5.79 14.89
N LYS A 165 7.56 5.40 15.45
CA LYS A 165 7.12 5.78 16.79
C LYS A 165 7.92 5.11 17.89
N LEU A 166 8.18 3.81 17.74
CA LEU A 166 8.96 3.02 18.68
C LEU A 166 10.46 3.35 18.62
N LYS A 167 10.88 4.19 17.66
CA LYS A 167 12.30 4.51 17.38
C LYS A 167 13.15 3.25 17.51
N LEU A 168 12.71 2.16 16.87
CA LEU A 168 13.44 0.89 16.92
C LEU A 168 14.84 1.13 16.36
N LYS A 169 15.80 1.38 17.28
CA LYS A 169 17.23 1.47 16.98
C LYS A 169 17.84 0.10 16.74
N ASP A 170 17.13 -0.96 17.12
CA ASP A 170 17.56 -2.34 16.89
C ASP A 170 17.23 -2.79 15.47
N GLU A 171 18.13 -2.46 14.53
CA GLU A 171 18.19 -3.09 13.20
C GLU A 171 18.09 -4.62 13.27
N LYS A 172 18.57 -5.21 14.39
CA LYS A 172 18.51 -6.65 14.68
C LYS A 172 17.09 -7.24 14.72
N TRP A 173 16.08 -6.50 15.19
CA TRP A 173 14.71 -7.02 15.23
C TRP A 173 14.08 -7.02 13.85
N LEU A 174 14.30 -5.94 13.08
CA LEU A 174 13.91 -5.85 11.67
C LEU A 174 14.57 -6.95 10.84
N TYR A 175 15.86 -7.21 11.06
CA TYR A 175 16.58 -8.33 10.43
C TYR A 175 16.00 -9.70 10.80
N LYS A 176 15.69 -9.93 12.07
CA LYS A 176 15.07 -11.20 12.50
C LYS A 176 13.67 -11.39 11.91
N ALA A 177 12.89 -10.32 11.81
CA ALA A 177 11.58 -10.36 11.15
C ALA A 177 11.74 -10.62 9.64
N SER A 178 12.65 -9.91 8.96
CA SER A 178 12.88 -10.11 7.53
C SER A 178 13.40 -11.51 7.21
N LEU A 179 14.28 -12.06 8.05
CA LEU A 179 14.77 -13.43 7.92
C LEU A 179 13.67 -14.49 8.08
N LEU A 180 12.54 -14.16 8.73
CA LEU A 180 11.38 -15.05 8.82
C LEU A 180 10.42 -14.86 7.64
N PHE A 181 10.10 -13.62 7.29
CA PHE A 181 9.12 -13.29 6.25
C PHE A 181 9.65 -13.57 4.83
N VAL A 182 10.92 -13.29 4.56
CA VAL A 182 11.54 -13.48 3.23
C VAL A 182 11.52 -14.93 2.75
N PRO A 183 12.08 -15.90 3.49
CA PRO A 183 12.05 -17.28 3.06
C PRO A 183 10.63 -17.86 3.04
N THR A 184 9.76 -17.51 4.00
CA THR A 184 8.39 -18.05 4.01
C THR A 184 7.62 -17.68 2.75
N SER A 185 7.77 -16.48 2.24
CA SER A 185 7.09 -16.06 1.02
C SER A 185 7.81 -16.44 -0.26
N ILE A 186 9.12 -16.68 -0.27
CA ILE A 186 9.80 -17.40 -1.38
C ILE A 186 9.29 -18.85 -1.46
N ILE A 187 9.01 -19.49 -0.33
CA ILE A 187 8.42 -20.84 -0.29
C ILE A 187 6.99 -20.80 -0.82
N PHE A 188 6.14 -19.92 -0.29
CA PHE A 188 4.78 -19.71 -0.79
C PHE A 188 4.83 -19.43 -2.29
N ASN A 189 5.63 -18.43 -2.70
CA ASN A 189 6.36 -18.36 -3.97
C ASN A 189 6.24 -19.50 -4.99
N ILE A 190 7.14 -20.45 -4.71
CA ILE A 190 7.41 -21.67 -5.44
C ILE A 190 6.18 -22.58 -5.39
N VAL A 191 5.49 -22.67 -4.25
CA VAL A 191 4.26 -23.46 -4.12
C VAL A 191 3.18 -22.98 -5.09
N LYS A 192 2.97 -21.66 -5.27
CA LYS A 192 1.99 -21.15 -6.24
C LYS A 192 2.40 -21.43 -7.67
N ILE A 193 3.67 -21.21 -8.02
CA ILE A 193 4.19 -21.51 -9.36
C ILE A 193 4.00 -23.00 -9.65
N TYR A 194 4.30 -23.87 -8.68
CA TYR A 194 4.09 -25.31 -8.79
C TYR A 194 2.61 -25.68 -8.94
N MET A 195 1.72 -25.10 -8.13
CA MET A 195 0.28 -25.34 -8.21
C MET A 195 -0.33 -24.87 -9.54
N LYS A 196 0.09 -23.69 -10.04
CA LYS A 196 -0.45 -23.09 -11.26
C LYS A 196 0.08 -23.76 -12.53
N TYR A 197 1.40 -23.97 -12.62
CA TYR A 197 2.05 -24.44 -13.86
C TYR A 197 2.20 -25.97 -13.93
N ILE A 198 2.40 -26.66 -12.80
CA ILE A 198 2.57 -28.13 -12.80
C ILE A 198 1.25 -28.83 -12.50
N LEU A 199 0.55 -28.44 -11.44
CA LEU A 199 -0.71 -29.10 -11.05
C LEU A 199 -1.93 -28.63 -11.85
N LYS A 200 -1.81 -27.54 -12.63
CA LYS A 200 -2.92 -26.87 -13.36
C LYS A 200 -4.16 -26.60 -12.49
N ILE A 201 -3.99 -26.53 -11.18
CA ILE A 201 -5.05 -26.18 -10.24
C ILE A 201 -5.16 -24.66 -10.30
N THR A 202 -6.14 -24.17 -11.05
CA THR A 202 -6.55 -22.77 -10.97
C THR A 202 -7.28 -22.60 -9.64
N LEU A 203 -6.63 -21.96 -8.67
CA LEU A 203 -7.30 -21.48 -7.46
C LEU A 203 -8.39 -20.49 -7.90
N LYS A 204 -9.60 -21.00 -8.09
CA LYS A 204 -10.80 -20.23 -8.48
C LYS A 204 -11.29 -19.30 -7.37
N ASN A 205 -10.67 -19.40 -6.18
CA ASN A 205 -10.98 -18.57 -5.02
C ASN A 205 -10.17 -17.27 -5.09
N ASP A 206 -10.82 -16.20 -5.56
CA ASP A 206 -10.27 -14.84 -5.60
C ASP A 206 -9.68 -14.39 -4.26
N ALA A 207 -10.23 -14.89 -3.14
CA ALA A 207 -9.74 -14.60 -1.80
C ALA A 207 -8.31 -15.12 -1.53
N LEU A 208 -7.96 -16.32 -2.02
CA LEU A 208 -6.64 -16.95 -1.79
C LEU A 208 -5.57 -16.35 -2.72
N ASN A 209 -5.92 -16.11 -3.98
CA ASN A 209 -5.04 -15.35 -4.90
C ASN A 209 -4.84 -13.91 -4.42
N SER A 210 -5.91 -13.26 -3.93
CA SER A 210 -5.86 -11.96 -3.29
C SER A 210 -4.92 -11.97 -2.10
N LEU A 211 -5.16 -12.81 -1.07
CA LEU A 211 -4.34 -12.98 0.14
C LEU A 211 -2.87 -13.27 -0.15
N TYR A 212 -2.60 -13.97 -1.24
CA TYR A 212 -1.26 -14.36 -1.61
C TYR A 212 -0.50 -13.26 -2.37
N ALA A 213 -1.12 -12.60 -3.37
CA ALA A 213 -0.54 -11.40 -4.01
C ALA A 213 -0.22 -10.34 -2.95
N ARG A 214 -1.11 -10.27 -1.98
CA ARG A 214 -1.03 -9.52 -0.73
C ARG A 214 0.13 -9.95 0.19
N TYR A 215 0.39 -11.23 0.36
CA TYR A 215 1.50 -11.77 1.16
C TYR A 215 2.87 -11.57 0.48
N GLY A 216 2.96 -11.72 -0.84
CA GLY A 216 4.17 -11.43 -1.62
C GLY A 216 4.61 -9.96 -1.51
N ASN A 217 3.65 -9.03 -1.58
CA ASN A 217 3.88 -7.61 -1.31
C ASN A 217 4.39 -7.33 0.12
N TYR A 218 3.95 -8.13 1.09
CA TYR A 218 4.35 -8.03 2.49
C TYR A 218 5.80 -8.43 2.74
N VAL A 219 6.41 -9.18 1.85
CA VAL A 219 7.74 -9.72 2.11
C VAL A 219 8.81 -8.86 1.52
N ILE A 220 8.56 -8.38 0.31
CA ILE A 220 9.47 -7.47 -0.38
C ILE A 220 9.66 -6.21 0.50
N TYR A 221 8.60 -5.79 1.21
CA TYR A 221 8.63 -4.83 2.31
C TYR A 221 9.72 -5.08 3.36
N TYR A 222 9.81 -6.30 3.92
CA TYR A 222 10.80 -6.61 4.96
C TYR A 222 12.22 -6.75 4.42
N TRP A 223 12.38 -7.18 3.17
CA TRP A 223 13.67 -7.33 2.52
C TRP A 223 14.27 -5.96 2.13
N GLU A 224 13.46 -5.06 1.56
CA GLU A 224 13.91 -3.75 1.09
C GLU A 224 14.25 -2.77 2.21
N PHE A 225 13.61 -2.87 3.38
CA PHE A 225 13.96 -2.06 4.55
C PHE A 225 15.37 -2.38 5.08
N HIS A 226 15.95 -3.52 4.69
CA HIS A 226 17.32 -3.91 5.05
C HIS A 226 18.37 -3.49 4.01
N CYS A 227 17.92 -3.06 2.82
CA CYS A 227 18.79 -2.55 1.76
C CYS A 227 18.87 -1.01 1.72
N PHE A 228 18.12 -0.31 2.59
CA PHE A 228 18.13 1.15 2.77
C PHE A 228 18.78 1.57 4.08
#